data_AF-A0AA96E1I0-F1
#
_entry.id   AF-A0AA96E1I0-F1
#
_cell.length_a   1.000
_cell.length_b   1.000
_cell.length_c   1.000
_cell.angle_alpha   90.00
_cell.angle_beta   90.00
_cell.angle_gamma   90.00
#
_symmetry.space_group_name_H-M   'P 1'
#
loop_
_entity.id
_entity.type
_entity.pdbx_description
1 polymer ?
#
loop_
_entity_poly.entity_id
_entity_poly.type
_entity_poly.pdbx_seq_one_letter_code
_entity_poly.pdbx_strand_id
1 'polypeptide(L)'
;MNHPDISKRDNLRVFYDGQCPSCRKDRRIFERLAGRRGDDIAWCDVTEYEQTLNARGIARDTALRSLHIELENGRIIEGIDAYRLLMKRIPWLVPGAYIIGLPGIKQGLRRYYDHWVEKRLKRQGRWSS
;
A
#
# COMPACT_ATOMS: atom_id res chain seq x y z
N MET A 1 -19.52 -19.03 -13.06
CA MET A 1 -18.87 -17.91 -12.35
C MET A 1 -18.13 -18.50 -11.16
N ASN A 2 -16.86 -18.86 -11.35
CA ASN A 2 -16.06 -19.54 -10.33
C ASN A 2 -15.41 -18.47 -9.44
N HIS A 3 -16.01 -18.21 -8.28
CA HIS A 3 -15.28 -17.58 -7.19
C HIS A 3 -14.29 -18.63 -6.66
N PRO A 4 -12.97 -18.40 -6.71
CA PRO A 4 -12.03 -19.30 -6.07
C PRO A 4 -12.29 -19.29 -4.56
N ASP A 5 -12.49 -20.48 -4.03
CA ASP A 5 -12.64 -20.81 -2.62
C ASP A 5 -11.47 -20.20 -1.82
N ILE A 6 -11.77 -19.18 -1.00
CA ILE A 6 -10.78 -18.46 -0.17
C ILE A 6 -10.47 -19.37 1.04
N SER A 7 -9.66 -20.39 0.79
CA SER A 7 -9.18 -21.31 1.81
C SER A 7 -8.17 -20.64 2.74
N LYS A 8 -8.63 -20.21 3.92
CA LYS A 8 -7.96 -20.35 5.24
C LYS A 8 -6.42 -20.18 5.31
N ARG A 9 -5.85 -19.18 4.65
CA ARG A 9 -4.54 -18.60 4.98
C ARG A 9 -4.77 -17.13 5.25
N ASP A 10 -4.03 -16.54 6.19
CA ASP A 10 -4.20 -15.17 6.71
C ASP A 10 -4.27 -14.10 5.59
N ASN A 11 -5.40 -14.02 4.89
CA ASN A 11 -5.52 -13.38 3.59
C ASN A 11 -5.75 -11.89 3.78
N LEU A 12 -4.71 -11.10 3.53
CA LEU A 12 -4.80 -9.65 3.56
C LEU A 12 -5.38 -9.16 2.24
N ARG A 13 -6.46 -8.38 2.31
CA ARG A 13 -7.03 -7.75 1.12
C ARG A 13 -6.45 -6.36 0.97
N VAL A 14 -5.72 -6.14 -0.13
CA VAL A 14 -5.09 -4.86 -0.45
C VAL A 14 -5.90 -4.19 -1.54
N PHE A 15 -6.57 -3.11 -1.18
CA PHE A 15 -7.29 -2.26 -2.10
C PHE A 15 -6.35 -1.22 -2.70
N TYR A 16 -6.27 -1.20 -4.03
CA TYR A 16 -5.42 -0.28 -4.79
C TYR A 16 -6.13 0.21 -6.05
N ASP A 17 -5.69 1.34 -6.61
CA ASP A 17 -6.21 1.85 -7.87
C ASP A 17 -5.51 1.19 -9.07
N GLY A 18 -6.26 0.36 -9.81
CA GLY A 18 -5.77 -0.26 -11.04
C GLY A 18 -5.68 0.69 -12.23
N GLN A 19 -6.33 1.85 -12.20
CA GLN A 19 -6.24 2.87 -13.27
C GLN A 19 -5.01 3.75 -13.12
N CYS A 20 -4.48 3.91 -11.90
CA CYS A 20 -3.31 4.72 -11.62
C CYS A 20 -1.96 4.00 -11.96
N PRO A 21 -1.11 4.56 -12.86
CA PRO A 21 0.15 3.92 -13.26
C PRO A 21 1.16 3.75 -12.12
N SER A 22 1.19 4.68 -11.15
CA SER A 22 2.08 4.56 -9.98
C SER A 22 1.59 3.46 -9.05
N CYS A 23 0.28 3.37 -8.77
CA CYS A 23 -0.29 2.30 -7.95
C CYS A 23 -0.05 0.92 -8.56
N ARG A 24 -0.22 0.77 -9.88
CA ARG A 24 0.14 -0.48 -10.58
C ARG A 24 1.62 -0.83 -10.45
N LYS A 25 2.51 0.16 -10.54
CA LYS A 25 3.95 -0.05 -10.38
C LYS A 25 4.29 -0.51 -8.96
N ASP A 26 3.71 0.13 -7.95
CA ASP A 26 3.93 -0.22 -6.56
C ASP A 26 3.42 -1.63 -6.26
N ARG A 27 2.20 -1.97 -6.70
CA ARG A 27 1.67 -3.35 -6.64
C ARG A 27 2.67 -4.34 -7.22
N ARG A 28 3.15 -4.12 -8.44
CA ARG A 28 4.07 -5.04 -9.13
C ARG A 28 5.39 -5.19 -8.40
N ILE A 29 5.89 -4.13 -7.76
CA ILE A 29 7.08 -4.19 -6.91
C ILE A 29 6.81 -5.06 -5.68
N PHE A 30 5.72 -4.79 -4.96
CA PHE A 30 5.34 -5.56 -3.76
C PHE A 30 5.08 -7.04 -4.08
N GLU A 31 4.37 -7.33 -5.16
CA GLU A 31 4.10 -8.70 -5.63
C GLU A 31 5.40 -9.45 -5.96
N ARG A 32 6.33 -8.81 -6.68
CA ARG A 32 7.66 -9.37 -6.96
C ARG A 32 8.49 -9.62 -5.70
N LEU A 33 8.43 -8.69 -4.75
CA LEU A 33 9.19 -8.79 -3.49
C LEU A 33 8.56 -9.80 -2.52
N ALA A 34 7.24 -9.96 -2.53
CA ALA A 34 6.52 -10.92 -1.71
C ALA A 34 6.78 -12.36 -2.14
N GLY A 35 7.01 -12.60 -3.44
CA GLY A 35 7.28 -13.95 -3.96
C GLY A 35 6.16 -14.92 -3.55
N ARG A 36 6.52 -16.07 -2.97
CA ARG A 36 5.55 -17.08 -2.49
C ARG A 36 4.66 -16.61 -1.33
N ARG A 37 5.01 -15.53 -0.61
CA ARG A 37 4.14 -14.94 0.42
C ARG A 37 3.13 -13.95 -0.17
N GLY A 38 3.25 -13.64 -1.47
CA GLY A 38 2.26 -12.88 -2.21
C GLY A 38 0.94 -13.63 -2.35
N ASP A 39 0.96 -14.96 -2.25
CA ASP A 39 -0.23 -15.82 -2.33
C ASP A 39 -1.21 -15.57 -1.17
N ASP A 40 -0.75 -15.01 -0.05
CA ASP A 40 -1.57 -14.61 1.10
C ASP A 40 -2.08 -13.15 1.00
N ILE A 41 -1.83 -12.48 -0.14
CA ILE A 41 -2.21 -11.09 -0.39
C ILE A 41 -3.19 -11.05 -1.57
N ALA A 42 -4.45 -10.76 -1.26
CA ALA A 42 -5.49 -10.54 -2.26
C ALA A 42 -5.48 -9.08 -2.73
N TRP A 43 -5.09 -8.85 -3.98
CA TRP A 43 -5.12 -7.53 -4.60
C TRP A 43 -6.52 -7.22 -5.17
N CYS A 44 -7.19 -6.21 -4.65
CA CYS A 44 -8.53 -5.80 -5.04
C CYS A 44 -8.49 -4.40 -5.67
N ASP A 45 -9.05 -4.23 -6.87
CA ASP A 45 -9.15 -2.91 -7.50
C ASP A 45 -10.27 -2.10 -6.81
N VAL A 46 -9.95 -0.90 -6.30
CA VAL A 46 -10.94 -0.01 -5.68
C VAL A 46 -12.06 0.39 -6.65
N THR A 47 -11.81 0.36 -7.95
CA THR A 47 -12.81 0.69 -8.99
C THR A 47 -13.84 -0.44 -9.12
N GLU A 48 -13.41 -1.70 -9.00
CA GLU A 48 -14.31 -2.86 -9.04
C GLU A 48 -15.05 -3.05 -7.71
N TYR A 49 -14.41 -2.66 -6.61
CA TYR A 49 -14.93 -2.82 -5.25
C TYR A 49 -15.53 -1.53 -4.67
N GLU A 50 -15.81 -0.51 -5.50
CA GLU A 50 -16.33 0.79 -5.05
C GLU A 50 -17.60 0.63 -4.20
N GLN A 51 -18.55 -0.18 -4.64
CA GLN A 51 -19.80 -0.43 -3.92
C GLN A 51 -19.56 -1.14 -2.57
N THR A 52 -18.61 -2.08 -2.52
CA THR A 52 -18.22 -2.79 -1.30
C THR A 52 -17.55 -1.85 -0.30
N LEU A 53 -16.65 -0.97 -0.77
CA LEU A 53 -15.97 0.01 0.05
C LEU A 53 -16.94 1.06 0.59
N ASN A 54 -17.86 1.55 -0.25
CA ASN A 54 -18.91 2.47 0.18
C ASN A 54 -19.84 1.83 1.24
N ALA A 55 -20.20 0.55 1.09
CA ALA A 55 -20.97 -0.17 2.10
C ALA A 55 -20.23 -0.31 3.45
N ARG A 56 -18.89 -0.24 3.43
CA ARG A 56 -18.01 -0.23 4.61
C ARG A 56 -17.70 1.19 5.11
N GLY A 57 -18.30 2.23 4.52
CA GLY A 57 -18.10 3.63 4.89
C GLY A 57 -16.82 4.26 4.34
N ILE A 58 -16.14 3.61 3.40
CA ILE A 58 -14.94 4.15 2.74
C ILE A 58 -15.35 4.80 1.44
N ALA A 59 -15.30 6.13 1.42
CA ALA A 59 -15.52 6.90 0.19
C ALA A 59 -14.43 6.58 -0.84
N ARG A 60 -14.83 6.45 -2.11
CA ARG A 60 -13.91 6.20 -3.23
C ARG A 60 -12.74 7.18 -3.26
N ASP A 61 -12.99 8.47 -3.08
CA ASP A 61 -11.94 9.49 -3.04
C ASP A 61 -10.87 9.22 -1.96
N THR A 62 -11.27 8.67 -0.82
CA THR A 62 -10.33 8.26 0.23
C THR A 62 -9.55 7.02 -0.19
N ALA A 63 -10.24 6.02 -0.74
CA ALA A 63 -9.65 4.79 -1.25
C ALA A 63 -8.62 5.04 -2.38
N LEU A 64 -8.81 6.08 -3.19
CA LEU A 64 -7.90 6.47 -4.26
C LEU A 64 -6.64 7.21 -3.75
N ARG A 65 -6.73 7.88 -2.60
CA ARG A 65 -5.61 8.69 -2.06
C ARG A 65 -4.57 7.87 -1.32
N SER A 66 -4.88 6.65 -0.91
CA SER A 66 -3.97 5.83 -0.10
C SER A 66 -4.25 4.34 -0.26
N LEU A 67 -3.21 3.53 -0.03
CA LEU A 67 -3.36 2.07 0.04
C LEU A 67 -4.25 1.73 1.24
N HIS A 68 -5.26 0.87 1.03
CA HIS A 68 -6.10 0.34 2.09
C HIS A 68 -5.89 -1.16 2.21
N ILE A 69 -5.71 -1.66 3.42
CA ILE A 69 -5.60 -3.09 3.70
C ILE A 69 -6.67 -3.49 4.69
N GLU A 70 -7.49 -4.45 4.29
CA GLU A 70 -8.42 -5.13 5.18
C GLU A 70 -7.75 -6.38 5.76
N LEU A 71 -7.76 -6.44 7.09
CA LEU A 71 -7.37 -7.59 7.90
C LEU A 71 -8.52 -8.60 8.00
N GLU A 72 -8.22 -9.84 8.36
CA GLU A 72 -9.23 -10.91 8.54
C GLU A 72 -10.29 -10.59 9.61
N ASN A 73 -9.94 -9.78 10.61
CA ASN A 73 -10.88 -9.32 11.63
C ASN A 73 -11.82 -8.21 11.13
N GLY A 74 -11.79 -7.88 9.83
CA GLY A 74 -12.58 -6.83 9.20
C GLY A 74 -12.06 -5.41 9.44
N ARG A 75 -10.93 -5.25 10.13
CA ARG A 75 -10.32 -3.93 10.37
C ARG A 75 -9.60 -3.46 9.12
N ILE A 76 -9.86 -2.21 8.75
CA ILE A 76 -9.21 -1.56 7.61
C ILE A 76 -8.12 -0.63 8.12
N ILE A 77 -6.93 -0.77 7.55
CA ILE A 77 -5.76 0.06 7.81
C ILE A 77 -5.43 0.81 6.53
N GLU A 78 -5.15 2.10 6.63
CA GLU A 78 -4.86 2.96 5.48
C GLU A 78 -3.49 3.64 5.58
N GLY A 79 -3.03 4.20 4.45
CA GLY A 79 -1.86 5.07 4.40
C GLY A 79 -0.56 4.37 4.82
N ILE A 80 0.27 5.05 5.62
CA ILE A 80 1.60 4.54 5.95
C ILE A 80 1.57 3.28 6.82
N ASP A 81 0.53 3.12 7.64
CA ASP A 81 0.35 1.92 8.46
C ASP A 81 -0.02 0.71 7.60
N ALA A 82 -0.78 0.93 6.52
CA ALA A 82 -1.08 -0.10 5.53
C ALA A 82 0.19 -0.57 4.82
N TYR A 83 1.01 0.36 4.34
CA TYR A 83 2.33 0.03 3.78
C TYR A 83 3.20 -0.71 4.77
N ARG A 84 3.23 -0.29 6.04
CA ARG A 84 4.00 -0.96 7.10
C ARG A 84 3.55 -2.40 7.30
N LEU A 85 2.24 -2.65 7.25
CA LEU A 85 1.67 -3.99 7.37
C LEU A 85 2.06 -4.87 6.17
N LEU A 86 1.96 -4.33 4.94
CA LEU A 86 2.36 -5.01 3.72
C LEU A 86 3.86 -5.36 3.74
N MET A 87 4.70 -4.41 4.13
CA MET A 87 6.15 -4.61 4.27
C MET A 87 6.49 -5.65 5.35
N LYS A 88 5.73 -5.74 6.44
CA LYS A 88 5.93 -6.78 7.47
C LYS A 88 5.72 -8.20 6.94
N ARG A 89 4.86 -8.39 5.93
CA ARG A 89 4.65 -9.70 5.29
C ARG A 89 5.82 -10.11 4.40
N ILE A 90 6.60 -9.14 3.95
CA ILE A 90 7.73 -9.34 3.04
C ILE A 90 9.03 -9.28 3.85
N PRO A 91 9.69 -10.41 4.12
CA PRO A 91 10.83 -10.46 5.05
C PRO A 91 11.99 -9.54 4.63
N TRP A 92 12.15 -9.32 3.32
CA TRP A 92 13.13 -8.37 2.76
C TRP A 92 12.81 -6.89 3.06
N LEU A 93 11.53 -6.54 3.24
CA LEU A 93 11.08 -5.19 3.55
C LEU A 93 10.81 -4.96 5.04
N VAL A 94 10.90 -6.00 5.88
CA VAL A 94 10.76 -5.91 7.34
C VAL A 94 11.70 -4.85 7.96
N PRO A 95 13.00 -4.74 7.57
CA PRO A 95 13.86 -3.68 8.08
C PRO A 95 13.30 -2.28 7.76
N GLY A 96 12.78 -2.08 6.55
CA GLY A 96 12.15 -0.82 6.14
C GLY A 96 10.88 -0.51 6.91
N ALA A 97 10.04 -1.52 7.17
CA ALA A 97 8.83 -1.37 7.99
C ALA A 97 9.16 -0.93 9.43
N TYR A 98 10.27 -1.43 9.96
CA TYR A 98 10.75 -1.08 11.30
C TYR A 98 11.28 0.36 11.35
N ILE A 99 12.06 0.77 10.35
CA ILE A 99 12.56 2.14 10.16
C ILE A 99 11.40 3.16 10.09
N ILE A 100 10.36 2.86 9.31
CA ILE A 100 9.17 3.72 9.18
C ILE A 100 8.37 3.81 10.49
N GLY A 101 8.40 2.76 11.32
CA GLY A 101 7.70 2.69 12.60
C GLY A 101 8.42 3.32 13.79
N LEU A 102 9.68 3.76 13.63
CA LEU A 102 10.47 4.30 14.74
C LEU A 102 10.13 5.78 15.00
N PRO A 103 9.67 6.15 16.21
CA PRO A 103 9.21 7.51 16.53
C PRO A 103 10.31 8.58 16.45
N GLY A 104 11.60 8.20 16.45
CA GLY A 104 12.74 9.12 16.25
C GLY A 104 13.19 9.27 14.79
N ILE A 105 12.97 8.26 13.94
CA ILE A 105 13.40 8.28 12.53
C ILE A 105 12.47 9.14 11.68
N LYS A 106 11.20 9.32 12.08
CA LYS A 106 10.22 10.18 11.38
C LYS A 106 10.77 11.57 11.06
N GLN A 107 11.54 12.19 11.96
CA GLN A 107 12.06 13.55 11.73
C GLN A 107 13.25 13.58 10.75
N GLY A 108 14.15 12.60 10.84
CA GLY A 108 15.29 12.46 9.92
C GLY A 108 14.87 12.03 8.52
N LEU A 109 13.93 11.08 8.43
CA LEU A 109 13.40 10.58 7.16
C LEU A 109 12.53 11.62 6.46
N ARG A 110 11.77 12.46 7.20
CA ARG A 110 11.05 13.61 6.63
C ARG A 110 12.03 14.55 5.92
N ARG A 111 13.10 14.96 6.60
CA ARG A 111 14.15 15.81 6.00
C ARG A 111 14.83 15.14 4.81
N TYR A 112 15.16 13.86 4.93
CA TYR A 112 15.81 13.13 3.83
C TYR A 112 14.87 12.96 2.63
N TYR A 113 13.59 12.66 2.86
CA TYR A 113 12.57 12.51 1.84
C TYR A 113 12.27 13.85 1.16
N ASP A 114 12.09 14.93 1.91
CA ASP A 114 11.90 16.28 1.38
C ASP A 114 13.10 16.69 0.52
N HIS A 115 14.32 16.43 0.99
CA HIS A 115 15.54 16.73 0.24
C HIS A 115 15.70 15.85 -1.02
N TRP A 116 15.31 14.57 -0.96
CA TRP A 116 15.36 13.67 -2.11
C TRP A 116 14.29 14.01 -3.15
N VAL A 117 13.08 14.34 -2.71
CA VAL A 117 11.98 14.84 -3.56
C VAL A 117 12.38 16.15 -4.21
N GLU A 118 13.01 17.06 -3.48
CA GLU A 118 13.57 18.30 -4.02
C GLU A 118 14.63 18.04 -5.08
N LYS A 119 15.60 17.17 -4.78
CA LYS A 119 16.66 16.81 -5.73
C LYS A 119 16.13 16.08 -6.96
N ARG A 120 15.02 15.35 -6.82
CA ARG A 120 14.31 14.68 -7.92
C ARG A 120 13.51 15.68 -8.76
N LEU A 121 12.78 16.59 -8.13
CA LEU A 121 11.97 17.60 -8.81
C LEU A 121 12.84 18.66 -9.52
N LYS A 122 13.98 19.05 -8.93
CA LYS A 122 15.03 19.83 -9.60
C LYS A 122 15.59 19.10 -10.83
N ARG A 123 15.84 17.80 -10.72
CA ARG A 123 16.26 16.97 -11.87
C ARG A 123 15.20 16.80 -12.95
N GLN A 124 13.92 16.96 -12.62
CA GLN A 124 12.80 16.88 -13.57
C GLN A 124 12.37 18.25 -14.10
N GLY A 125 13.02 19.35 -13.69
CA GLY A 125 12.69 20.71 -14.12
C GLY A 125 11.34 21.23 -13.60
N ARG A 126 10.73 20.59 -12.59
CA ARG A 126 9.39 20.93 -12.06
C ARG A 126 9.45 21.59 -10.68
N TRP A 127 10.62 22.12 -10.31
CA TRP A 127 10.80 22.85 -9.07
C TRP A 127 10.35 24.31 -9.28
N SER A 128 9.12 24.63 -8.88
CA SER A 128 8.74 26.03 -8.64
C SER A 128 9.22 26.38 -7.24
N SER A 129 10.00 27.46 -7.15
CA SER A 129 10.46 28.06 -5.90
C SER A 129 9.30 28.48 -5.00
#